data_AF-A0AAN7N900-F1
#
_entry.id   AF-A0AAN7N900-F1
#
_cell.length_a   1.000
_cell.length_b   1.000
_cell.length_c   1.000
_cell.angle_alpha   90.00
_cell.angle_beta   90.00
_cell.angle_gamma   90.00
#
_symmetry.space_group_name_H-M   'P 1'
#
loop_
_entity.id
_entity.type
_entity.pdbx_description
1 polymer ?
#
loop_
_entity_poly.entity_id
_entity_poly.type
_entity_poly.pdbx_seq_one_letter_code
_entity_poly.pdbx_strand_id
1 'polypeptide(L)'
;MTSYVFMRCQLSRLQKGHATDEWFQLSSHIPLKGIEPGSLRVRARYSMEKIMPEEEYSEFKELILQKEMHVVYALSHVCGQDRTLLAGILLKIFLHEKLESLLLRTLNDREISMEDEATTLFRATTLASTLMEQYMKATATRFVHHALKDSILKIMESKQSCELNPSKLEKNEDVNTNLAHLLSILSELVEKIFMAAEILPP
;
A
#
# COMPACT_ATOMS: atom_id res chain seq x y z
N MET A 1 -7.34 -34.73 21.64
CA MET A 1 -7.95 -34.45 20.33
C MET A 1 -8.66 -33.11 20.43
N THR A 2 -8.20 -32.10 19.70
CA THR A 2 -8.85 -30.79 19.67
C THR A 2 -10.13 -30.90 18.84
N SER A 3 -11.29 -30.66 19.46
CA SER A 3 -12.58 -30.65 18.75
C SER A 3 -12.75 -29.32 18.02
N TYR A 4 -12.94 -29.36 16.70
CA TYR A 4 -13.21 -28.19 15.89
C TYR A 4 -14.72 -28.02 15.68
N VAL A 5 -15.19 -26.79 15.82
CA VAL A 5 -16.57 -26.40 15.51
C VAL A 5 -16.53 -25.45 14.30
N PHE A 6 -17.47 -25.58 13.37
CA PHE A 6 -17.51 -24.85 12.12
C PHE A 6 -18.89 -24.23 11.86
N MET A 7 -18.93 -23.25 10.97
CA MET A 7 -20.14 -22.60 10.49
C MET A 7 -20.39 -22.98 9.02
N ARG A 8 -21.65 -23.18 8.62
CA ARG A 8 -22.03 -23.32 7.20
C ARG A 8 -22.91 -22.15 6.78
N CYS A 9 -22.46 -21.40 5.78
CA CYS A 9 -23.27 -20.39 5.09
C CYS A 9 -23.43 -20.82 3.64
N GLN A 10 -24.66 -21.12 3.21
CA GLN A 10 -24.92 -21.45 1.81
C GLN A 10 -24.99 -20.17 0.99
N LEU A 11 -24.20 -20.08 -0.07
CA LEU A 11 -24.17 -18.90 -0.96
C LEU A 11 -25.55 -18.58 -1.55
N SER A 12 -26.40 -19.59 -1.80
CA SER A 12 -27.78 -19.42 -2.28
C SER A 12 -28.67 -18.61 -1.33
N ARG A 13 -28.35 -18.57 -0.03
CA ARG A 13 -29.06 -17.75 0.96
C ARG A 13 -28.64 -16.29 0.93
N LEU A 14 -27.49 -15.97 0.33
CA LEU A 14 -26.98 -14.61 0.26
C LEU A 14 -27.49 -13.95 -1.02
N GLN A 15 -28.21 -12.84 -0.86
CA GLN A 15 -28.62 -12.02 -1.99
C GLN A 15 -27.41 -11.24 -2.54
N LYS A 16 -27.22 -11.26 -3.86
CA LYS A 16 -26.13 -10.54 -4.54
C LYS A 16 -26.22 -9.04 -4.19
N GLY A 17 -25.07 -8.47 -3.78
CA GLY A 17 -24.91 -7.06 -3.44
C GLY A 17 -25.41 -6.65 -2.06
N HIS A 18 -26.19 -7.49 -1.37
CA HIS A 18 -26.80 -7.17 -0.08
C HIS A 18 -25.96 -7.72 1.07
N ALA A 19 -25.87 -6.92 2.15
CA ALA A 19 -25.25 -7.36 3.38
C ALA A 19 -26.31 -8.04 4.26
N THR A 20 -26.07 -9.29 4.63
CA THR A 20 -26.86 -10.02 5.63
C THR A 20 -26.13 -9.97 6.96
N ASP A 21 -26.83 -9.78 8.08
CA ASP A 21 -26.29 -9.81 9.43
C ASP A 21 -27.15 -10.74 10.28
N GLU A 22 -26.69 -11.98 10.45
CA GLU A 22 -27.49 -13.05 11.02
C GLU A 22 -26.67 -13.91 12.00
N TRP A 23 -27.37 -14.58 12.91
CA TRP A 23 -26.78 -15.60 13.78
C TRP A 23 -26.69 -16.94 13.06
N PHE A 24 -25.49 -17.50 13.03
CA PHE A 24 -25.23 -18.84 12.50
C PHE A 24 -24.90 -19.78 13.65
N GLN A 25 -25.62 -20.90 13.71
CA GLN A 25 -25.35 -21.95 14.68
C GLN A 25 -24.06 -22.68 14.31
N LEU A 26 -23.18 -22.88 15.29
CA LEU A 26 -21.95 -23.63 15.09
C LEU A 26 -22.28 -25.13 15.09
N SER A 27 -21.51 -25.91 14.35
CA SER A 27 -21.69 -27.37 14.21
C SER A 27 -20.35 -28.06 14.40
N SER A 28 -20.33 -29.22 15.06
CA SER A 28 -19.11 -30.02 15.24
C SER A 28 -19.20 -31.29 14.41
N HIS A 29 -18.07 -31.71 13.83
CA HIS A 29 -17.99 -33.00 13.13
C HIS A 29 -18.05 -34.18 14.11
N ILE A 30 -17.63 -33.96 15.36
CA ILE A 30 -17.68 -34.93 16.45
C ILE A 30 -18.73 -34.47 17.45
N PRO A 31 -19.75 -35.28 17.79
CA PRO A 31 -20.76 -34.91 18.79
C PRO A 31 -20.09 -34.49 20.11
N LEU A 32 -20.30 -33.23 20.51
CA LEU A 32 -19.82 -32.74 21.80
C LEU A 32 -20.80 -33.23 22.87
N LYS A 33 -20.38 -34.18 23.71
CA LYS A 33 -21.24 -34.67 24.80
C LYS A 33 -21.52 -33.55 25.80
N GLY A 34 -22.79 -33.15 25.92
CA GLY A 34 -23.24 -32.20 26.94
C GLY A 34 -22.86 -30.73 26.70
N ILE A 35 -22.35 -30.38 25.52
CA ILE A 35 -22.01 -28.99 25.15
C ILE A 35 -22.83 -28.62 23.93
N GLU A 36 -23.75 -27.66 24.07
CA GLU A 36 -24.41 -27.05 22.93
C GLU A 36 -23.39 -26.20 22.16
N PRO A 37 -23.19 -26.44 20.85
CA PRO A 37 -22.34 -25.56 20.07
C PRO A 37 -22.97 -24.17 20.03
N GLY A 38 -22.17 -23.15 20.37
CA GLY A 38 -22.63 -21.76 20.41
C GLY A 38 -23.04 -21.22 19.05
N SER A 39 -23.36 -19.92 18.99
CA SER A 39 -23.69 -19.23 17.74
C SER A 39 -22.71 -18.10 17.47
N LEU A 40 -22.53 -17.78 16.19
CA LEU A 40 -21.70 -16.68 15.73
C LEU A 40 -22.56 -15.73 14.89
N ARG A 41 -22.57 -14.44 15.26
CA ARG A 41 -23.19 -13.41 14.43
C ARG A 41 -22.23 -13.00 13.33
N VAL A 42 -22.65 -13.15 12.08
CA VAL A 42 -21.82 -12.86 10.91
C VAL A 42 -22.53 -11.87 10.02
N ARG A 43 -21.80 -10.80 9.69
CA ARG A 43 -22.16 -9.88 8.62
C ARG A 43 -21.45 -10.28 7.34
N ALA A 44 -22.19 -10.69 6.32
CA ALA A 44 -21.66 -11.15 5.03
C ALA A 44 -22.28 -10.38 3.87
N ARG A 45 -21.53 -10.17 2.79
CA ARG A 45 -22.02 -9.63 1.52
C ARG A 45 -21.55 -10.53 0.39
N TYR A 46 -22.47 -11.02 -0.43
CA TYR A 46 -22.13 -11.82 -1.61
C TYR A 46 -22.04 -10.92 -2.85
N SER A 47 -20.93 -11.01 -3.57
CA SER A 47 -20.76 -10.38 -4.88
C SER A 47 -20.26 -11.42 -5.88
N MET A 48 -20.69 -11.27 -7.14
CA MET A 48 -20.29 -12.16 -8.23
C MET A 48 -19.84 -11.29 -9.39
N GLU A 49 -18.55 -11.36 -9.65
CA GLU A 49 -17.85 -10.65 -10.73
C GLU A 49 -17.45 -11.67 -11.80
N LYS A 50 -17.67 -11.32 -13.06
CA LYS A 50 -17.26 -12.15 -14.20
C LYS A 50 -16.07 -11.48 -14.87
N ILE A 51 -14.92 -12.14 -14.85
CA ILE A 51 -13.74 -11.76 -15.62
C ILE A 51 -13.81 -12.53 -16.94
N MET A 52 -13.78 -11.83 -18.07
CA MET A 52 -13.77 -12.44 -19.40
C MET A 52 -12.36 -12.97 -19.74
N PRO A 53 -12.20 -13.82 -20.76
CA PRO A 53 -10.87 -14.14 -21.30
C PRO A 53 -10.09 -12.88 -21.68
N GLU A 54 -8.75 -12.93 -21.63
CA GLU A 54 -7.90 -11.75 -21.87
C GLU A 54 -8.13 -11.16 -23.27
N GLU A 55 -8.42 -12.01 -24.25
CA GLU A 55 -8.59 -11.66 -25.65
C GLU A 55 -9.70 -10.62 -25.84
N GLU A 56 -10.76 -10.71 -25.03
CA GLU A 56 -11.91 -9.79 -25.02
C GLU A 56 -11.55 -8.36 -24.56
N TYR A 57 -10.36 -8.18 -23.95
CA TYR A 57 -9.86 -6.89 -23.48
C TYR A 57 -8.75 -6.33 -24.38
N SER A 58 -8.34 -7.02 -25.45
CA SER A 58 -7.16 -6.68 -26.25
C SER A 58 -7.23 -5.27 -26.83
N GLU A 59 -8.35 -4.92 -27.49
CA GLU A 59 -8.54 -3.61 -28.11
C GLU A 59 -8.50 -2.47 -27.07
N PHE A 60 -9.11 -2.71 -25.89
CA PHE A 60 -9.08 -1.74 -24.80
C PHE A 60 -7.68 -1.58 -24.20
N LYS A 61 -6.96 -2.68 -24.05
CA LYS A 61 -5.56 -2.69 -23.59
C LYS A 61 -4.69 -1.91 -24.56
N GLU A 62 -4.79 -2.16 -25.86
CA GLU A 62 -4.04 -1.43 -26.89
C GLU A 62 -4.31 0.08 -26.84
N LEU A 63 -5.57 0.48 -26.62
CA LEU A 63 -5.93 1.90 -26.50
C LEU A 63 -5.31 2.55 -25.25
N ILE A 64 -5.23 1.84 -24.12
CA ILE A 64 -4.57 2.34 -22.90
C ILE A 64 -3.07 2.52 -23.11
N LEU A 65 -2.44 1.61 -23.86
CA LEU A 65 -0.98 1.55 -24.05
C LEU A 65 -0.44 2.49 -25.14
N GLN A 66 -1.31 3.28 -25.77
CA GLN A 66 -0.91 4.28 -26.76
C GLN A 66 0.08 5.30 -26.19
N LYS A 67 1.10 5.65 -26.98
CA LYS A 67 2.21 6.52 -26.54
C LYS A 67 1.76 7.93 -26.22
N GLU A 68 0.67 8.39 -26.83
CA GLU A 68 0.09 9.70 -26.63
C GLU A 68 -0.62 9.83 -25.26
N MET A 69 -0.87 8.70 -24.57
CA MET A 69 -1.46 8.64 -23.23
C MET A 69 -2.83 9.35 -23.09
N HIS A 70 -3.55 9.57 -24.19
CA HIS A 70 -4.83 10.28 -24.17
C HIS A 70 -5.85 9.65 -23.22
N VAL A 71 -5.96 8.31 -23.22
CA VAL A 71 -6.86 7.58 -22.31
C VAL A 71 -6.42 7.75 -20.86
N VAL A 72 -5.12 7.65 -20.58
CA VAL A 72 -4.57 7.83 -19.23
C VAL A 72 -4.86 9.24 -18.72
N TYR A 73 -4.67 10.27 -19.56
CA TYR A 73 -5.00 11.65 -19.21
C TYR A 73 -6.49 11.85 -18.95
N ALA A 74 -7.36 11.32 -19.82
CA ALA A 74 -8.80 11.40 -19.64
C ALA A 74 -9.24 10.72 -18.33
N LEU A 75 -8.72 9.52 -18.05
CA LEU A 75 -8.97 8.80 -16.79
C LEU A 75 -8.47 9.60 -15.58
N SER A 76 -7.28 10.18 -15.66
CA SER A 76 -6.72 11.02 -14.58
C SER A 76 -7.61 12.21 -14.24
N HIS A 77 -8.27 12.79 -15.25
CA HIS A 77 -9.14 13.95 -15.10
C HIS A 77 -10.48 13.56 -14.46
N VAL A 78 -11.06 12.42 -14.84
CA VAL A 78 -12.38 11.99 -14.32
C VAL A 78 -12.29 11.24 -12.98
N CYS A 79 -11.18 10.54 -12.70
CA CYS A 79 -11.01 9.73 -11.49
C CYS A 79 -10.39 10.51 -10.31
N GLY A 80 -10.77 11.76 -10.09
CA GLY A 80 -10.15 12.62 -9.07
C GLY A 80 -10.18 12.03 -7.65
N GLN A 81 -11.28 11.37 -7.25
CA GLN A 81 -11.44 10.75 -5.92
C GLN A 81 -10.79 9.36 -5.83
N ASP A 82 -10.78 8.60 -6.93
CA ASP A 82 -10.27 7.23 -6.99
C ASP A 82 -8.85 7.14 -7.58
N ARG A 83 -8.07 8.23 -7.50
CA ARG A 83 -6.73 8.34 -8.10
C ARG A 83 -5.79 7.21 -7.68
N THR A 84 -5.82 6.83 -6.41
CA THR A 84 -4.98 5.74 -5.88
C THR A 84 -5.32 4.39 -6.52
N LEU A 85 -6.60 4.13 -6.75
CA LEU A 85 -7.07 2.92 -7.43
C LEU A 85 -6.67 2.95 -8.91
N LEU A 86 -6.89 4.09 -9.59
CA LEU A 86 -6.48 4.27 -10.98
C LEU A 86 -4.97 4.05 -11.16
N ALA A 87 -4.15 4.68 -10.32
CA ALA A 87 -2.69 4.52 -10.35
C ALA A 87 -2.29 3.05 -10.20
N GLY A 88 -2.90 2.33 -9.26
CA GLY A 88 -2.59 0.90 -9.04
C GLY A 88 -3.01 0.00 -10.18
N ILE A 89 -4.12 0.30 -10.86
CA ILE A 89 -4.56 -0.44 -12.05
C ILE A 89 -3.63 -0.17 -13.23
N LEU A 90 -3.38 1.10 -13.54
CA LEU A 90 -2.49 1.49 -14.63
C LEU A 90 -1.09 0.93 -14.43
N LEU A 91 -0.53 1.06 -13.22
CA LEU A 91 0.80 0.53 -12.93
C LEU A 91 0.88 -0.98 -13.17
N LYS A 92 -0.14 -1.75 -12.78
CA LYS A 92 -0.19 -3.20 -13.04
C LYS A 92 -0.24 -3.52 -14.53
N ILE A 93 -1.07 -2.80 -15.30
CA ILE A 93 -1.17 -2.99 -16.76
C ILE A 93 0.19 -2.70 -17.42
N PHE A 94 0.78 -1.54 -17.13
CA PHE A 94 2.03 -1.14 -17.76
C PHE A 94 3.22 -1.99 -17.32
N LEU A 95 3.27 -2.44 -16.06
CA LEU A 95 4.29 -3.39 -15.59
C LEU A 95 4.18 -4.75 -16.30
N HIS A 96 2.96 -5.25 -16.50
CA HIS A 96 2.74 -6.51 -17.21
C HIS A 96 3.30 -6.47 -18.64
N GLU A 97 3.15 -5.32 -19.30
CA GLU A 97 3.59 -5.08 -20.67
C GLU A 97 5.04 -4.55 -20.77
N LYS A 98 5.75 -4.40 -19.64
CA LYS A 98 7.12 -3.84 -19.56
C LYS A 98 7.23 -2.40 -20.12
N LEU A 99 6.17 -1.62 -19.91
CA LEU A 99 6.02 -0.24 -20.37
C LEU A 99 5.93 0.75 -19.19
N GLU A 100 6.23 0.33 -17.96
CA GLU A 100 6.20 1.17 -16.77
C GLU A 100 7.11 2.41 -16.90
N SER A 101 8.28 2.27 -17.53
CA SER A 101 9.18 3.39 -17.80
C SER A 101 8.54 4.41 -18.74
N LEU A 102 7.78 3.96 -19.74
CA LEU A 102 7.05 4.84 -20.66
C LEU A 102 5.98 5.63 -19.90
N LEU A 103 5.17 4.95 -19.07
CA LEU A 103 4.14 5.58 -18.26
C LEU A 103 4.72 6.63 -17.30
N LEU A 104 5.70 6.25 -16.49
CA LEU A 104 6.28 7.11 -15.46
C LEU A 104 6.99 8.32 -16.07
N ARG A 105 7.82 8.12 -17.10
CA ARG A 105 8.53 9.23 -17.76
C ARG A 105 7.54 10.20 -18.40
N THR A 106 6.57 9.70 -19.17
CA THR A 106 5.61 10.56 -19.87
C THR A 106 4.78 11.41 -18.90
N LEU A 107 4.37 10.86 -17.76
CA LEU A 107 3.61 11.62 -16.76
C LEU A 107 4.49 12.58 -15.96
N ASN A 108 5.72 12.19 -15.62
CA ASN A 108 6.66 13.07 -14.92
C ASN A 108 7.10 14.24 -15.81
N ASP A 109 7.40 14.00 -17.09
CA ASP A 109 7.75 15.04 -18.07
C ASP A 109 6.59 16.03 -18.28
N ARG A 110 5.35 15.53 -18.25
CA ARG A 110 4.17 16.38 -18.28
C ARG A 110 4.06 17.23 -17.01
N GLU A 111 4.28 16.65 -15.84
CA GLU A 111 4.22 17.41 -14.58
C GLU A 111 5.30 18.49 -14.52
N ILE A 112 6.52 18.18 -15.00
CA ILE A 112 7.61 19.16 -15.13
C ILE A 112 7.25 20.27 -16.11
N SER A 113 6.67 19.94 -17.28
CA SER A 113 6.33 20.95 -18.29
C SER A 113 5.12 21.83 -17.94
N MET A 114 4.29 21.40 -16.99
CA MET A 114 3.15 22.16 -16.49
C MET A 114 3.47 22.99 -15.24
N GLU A 115 4.64 22.81 -14.62
CA GLU A 115 5.03 23.51 -13.41
C GLU A 115 5.85 24.77 -13.76
N ASP A 116 5.38 25.93 -13.29
CA ASP A 116 6.04 27.21 -13.54
C ASP A 116 7.20 27.46 -12.57
N GLU A 117 7.14 26.87 -11.36
CA GLU A 117 8.07 27.14 -10.26
C GLU A 117 8.72 25.85 -9.75
N ALA A 118 10.05 25.79 -9.83
CA ALA A 118 10.80 24.59 -9.45
C ALA A 118 10.63 24.20 -7.97
N THR A 119 10.34 25.17 -7.09
CA THR A 119 10.12 24.92 -5.65
C THR A 119 8.76 24.28 -5.31
N THR A 120 7.83 24.21 -6.27
CA THR A 120 6.52 23.54 -6.15
C THR A 120 6.43 22.18 -6.85
N LEU A 121 7.41 21.85 -7.67
CA LEU A 121 7.47 20.61 -8.45
C LEU A 121 7.26 19.35 -7.59
N PHE A 122 6.35 18.46 -8.01
CA PHE A 122 5.97 17.20 -7.34
C PHE A 122 5.50 17.33 -5.89
N ARG A 123 5.14 18.54 -5.41
CA ARG A 123 4.57 18.72 -4.05
C ARG A 123 3.06 18.46 -4.00
N ALA A 124 2.39 18.54 -5.14
CA ALA A 124 0.97 18.21 -5.25
C ALA A 124 0.73 16.69 -5.34
N THR A 125 -0.42 16.24 -4.86
CA THR A 125 -0.87 14.86 -5.05
C THR A 125 -1.51 14.71 -6.44
N THR A 126 -0.70 14.33 -7.42
CA THR A 126 -1.08 14.13 -8.83
C THR A 126 -1.11 12.64 -9.16
N LEU A 127 -1.55 12.29 -10.37
CA LEU A 127 -1.45 10.91 -10.83
C LEU A 127 0.02 10.47 -10.96
N ALA A 128 0.92 11.37 -11.38
CA ALA A 128 2.34 11.05 -11.54
C ALA A 128 2.99 10.78 -10.17
N SER A 129 2.80 11.65 -9.17
CA SER A 129 3.35 11.43 -7.83
C SER A 129 2.79 10.17 -7.17
N THR A 130 1.50 9.87 -7.37
CA THR A 130 0.86 8.62 -6.88
C THR A 130 1.44 7.38 -7.57
N LEU A 131 1.68 7.42 -8.88
CA LEU A 131 2.29 6.31 -9.62
C LEU A 131 3.74 6.07 -9.20
N MET A 132 4.52 7.14 -9.01
CA MET A 132 5.90 7.06 -8.51
C MET A 132 5.94 6.42 -7.12
N GLU A 133 5.06 6.82 -6.20
CA GLU A 133 4.95 6.22 -4.86
C GLU A 133 4.66 4.71 -4.95
N GLN A 134 3.64 4.32 -5.72
CA GLN A 134 3.28 2.91 -5.85
C GLN A 134 4.34 2.08 -6.55
N TYR A 135 5.03 2.64 -7.55
CA TYR A 135 6.12 1.98 -8.24
C TYR A 135 7.32 1.74 -7.31
N MET A 136 7.75 2.77 -6.58
CA MET A 136 8.83 2.63 -5.59
C MET A 136 8.45 1.63 -4.49
N LYS A 137 7.20 1.65 -4.02
CA LYS A 137 6.72 0.65 -3.06
C LYS A 137 6.81 -0.77 -3.61
N ALA A 138 6.44 -0.98 -4.87
CA ALA A 138 6.46 -2.29 -5.51
C ALA A 138 7.89 -2.81 -5.79
N THR A 139 8.84 -1.93 -6.10
CA THR A 139 10.17 -2.32 -6.61
C THR A 139 11.32 -2.09 -5.62
N ALA A 140 11.27 -1.00 -4.84
CA ALA A 140 12.37 -0.59 -3.96
C ALA A 140 12.27 -1.16 -2.53
N THR A 141 11.37 -2.12 -2.27
CA THR A 141 11.21 -2.73 -0.94
C THR A 141 12.55 -3.28 -0.40
N ARG A 142 13.38 -3.91 -1.24
CA ARG A 142 14.70 -4.41 -0.81
C ARG A 142 15.65 -3.28 -0.40
N PHE A 143 15.69 -2.19 -1.16
CA PHE A 143 16.45 -0.99 -0.83
C PHE A 143 16.01 -0.42 0.53
N VAL A 144 14.70 -0.23 0.73
CA VAL A 144 14.13 0.28 1.99
C VAL A 144 14.50 -0.60 3.17
N HIS A 145 14.41 -1.92 3.03
CA HIS A 145 14.83 -2.84 4.09
C HIS A 145 16.32 -2.74 4.39
N HIS A 146 17.18 -2.71 3.38
CA HIS A 146 18.62 -2.62 3.61
C HIS A 146 19.01 -1.29 4.27
N ALA A 147 18.44 -0.18 3.80
CA ALA A 147 18.75 1.14 4.31
C ALA A 147 18.22 1.38 5.73
N LEU A 148 17.01 0.90 6.05
CA LEU A 148 16.28 1.37 7.24
C LEU A 148 16.06 0.30 8.32
N LYS A 149 15.98 -0.99 7.97
CA LYS A 149 15.46 -2.04 8.88
C LYS A 149 16.22 -2.09 10.21
N ASP A 150 17.55 -2.19 10.15
CA ASP A 150 18.36 -2.37 11.35
C ASP A 150 18.34 -1.12 12.24
N SER A 151 18.32 0.07 11.63
CA SER A 151 18.22 1.33 12.38
C SER A 151 16.87 1.45 13.07
N ILE A 152 15.77 1.07 12.41
CA ILE A 152 14.43 1.04 13.02
C ILE A 152 14.37 0.04 14.17
N LEU A 153 14.91 -1.17 14.00
CA LEU A 153 14.92 -2.18 15.07
C LEU A 153 15.72 -1.70 16.29
N LYS A 154 16.89 -1.08 16.08
CA LYS A 154 17.67 -0.45 17.16
C LYS A 154 16.88 0.64 17.88
N ILE A 155 16.16 1.50 17.14
CA ILE A 155 15.31 2.54 17.73
C ILE A 155 14.19 1.91 18.57
N MET A 156 13.55 0.85 18.08
CA MET A 156 12.48 0.15 18.80
C MET A 156 12.96 -0.50 20.10
N GLU A 157 14.22 -0.91 20.16
CA GLU A 157 14.85 -1.50 21.36
C GLU A 157 15.48 -0.45 22.29
N SER A 158 15.73 0.77 21.80
CA SER A 158 16.35 1.86 22.56
C SER A 158 15.38 2.41 23.61
N LYS A 159 15.90 2.61 24.82
CA LYS A 159 15.21 3.35 25.90
C LYS A 159 15.64 4.81 25.99
N GLN A 160 16.63 5.22 25.19
CA GLN A 160 17.19 6.55 25.24
C GLN A 160 16.32 7.52 24.43
N SER A 161 15.95 8.64 25.05
CA SER A 161 15.12 9.67 24.43
C SER A 161 15.88 10.47 23.36
N CYS A 162 15.12 10.96 22.39
CA CYS A 162 15.54 11.95 21.40
C CYS A 162 14.73 13.25 21.52
N GLU A 163 13.98 13.46 22.61
CA GLU A 163 13.17 14.66 22.81
C GLU A 163 14.08 15.88 22.99
N LEU A 164 13.89 16.88 22.13
CA LEU A 164 14.67 18.11 22.12
C LEU A 164 13.86 19.31 22.61
N ASN A 165 12.53 19.18 22.68
CA ASN A 165 11.69 20.22 23.21
C ASN A 165 11.81 20.25 24.74
N PRO A 166 12.35 21.34 25.33
CA PRO A 166 12.51 21.43 26.77
C PRO A 166 11.19 21.28 27.56
N SER A 167 10.05 21.62 26.95
CA SER A 167 8.75 21.53 27.62
C SER A 167 8.20 20.09 27.71
N LYS A 168 8.82 19.13 27.03
CA LYS A 168 8.38 17.74 26.96
C LYS A 168 9.36 16.76 27.60
N LEU A 169 10.50 17.23 28.08
CA LEU A 169 11.48 16.41 28.77
C LEU A 169 10.89 15.78 30.02
N GLU A 170 11.21 14.52 30.24
CA GLU A 170 10.92 13.88 31.51
C GLU A 170 11.80 14.45 32.63
N LYS A 171 11.40 14.22 33.89
CA LYS A 171 12.21 14.66 35.03
C LYS A 171 13.56 13.94 34.99
N ASN A 172 14.64 14.73 34.96
CA ASN A 172 16.04 14.30 34.89
C ASN A 172 16.56 13.92 33.50
N GLU A 173 15.84 14.23 32.41
CA GLU A 173 16.41 14.17 31.07
C GLU A 173 17.26 15.41 30.74
N ASP A 174 18.32 15.21 29.97
CA ASP A 174 19.19 16.28 29.48
C ASP A 174 19.10 16.38 27.95
N VAL A 175 18.75 17.57 27.46
CA VAL A 175 18.63 17.86 26.02
C VAL A 175 19.93 17.56 25.28
N ASN A 176 21.09 17.83 25.88
CA ASN A 176 22.37 17.62 25.19
C ASN A 176 22.64 16.13 24.99
N THR A 177 22.30 15.31 25.98
CA THR A 177 22.36 13.85 25.89
C THR A 177 21.38 13.32 24.83
N ASN A 178 20.14 13.82 24.79
CA ASN A 178 19.15 13.45 23.77
C ASN A 178 19.57 13.87 22.36
N LEU A 179 20.16 15.06 22.21
CA LEU A 179 20.70 15.56 20.94
C LEU A 179 21.87 14.70 20.46
N ALA A 180 22.82 14.38 21.34
CA ALA A 180 23.95 13.51 21.00
C ALA A 180 23.46 12.12 20.55
N HIS A 181 22.46 11.56 21.23
CA HIS A 181 21.85 10.30 20.83
C HIS A 181 21.18 10.38 19.46
N LEU A 182 20.35 11.41 19.22
CA LEU A 182 19.69 11.63 17.94
C LEU A 182 20.70 11.78 16.80
N LEU A 183 21.76 12.59 16.99
CA LEU A 183 22.81 12.78 15.98
C LEU A 183 23.56 11.48 15.68
N SER A 184 23.79 10.62 16.68
CA SER A 184 24.37 9.29 16.46
C SER A 184 23.46 8.41 15.59
N ILE A 185 22.15 8.40 15.87
CA ILE A 185 21.17 7.64 15.07
C ILE A 185 21.14 8.17 13.63
N LEU A 186 21.07 9.49 13.46
CA LEU A 186 21.00 10.11 12.14
C LEU A 186 22.27 9.85 11.32
N SER A 187 23.44 9.89 11.95
CA SER A 187 24.71 9.61 11.27
C SER A 187 24.75 8.17 10.73
N GLU A 188 24.40 7.19 11.58
CA GLU A 188 24.33 5.78 11.17
C GLU A 188 23.27 5.57 10.07
N LEU A 189 22.10 6.18 10.22
CA LEU A 189 21.01 6.04 9.26
C LEU A 189 21.37 6.60 7.88
N VAL A 190 21.96 7.80 7.84
CA VAL A 190 22.36 8.46 6.59
C VAL A 190 23.46 7.65 5.89
N GLU A 191 24.44 7.13 6.64
CA GLU A 191 25.48 6.26 6.08
C GLU A 191 24.87 5.01 5.43
N LYS A 192 23.94 4.32 6.11
CA LYS A 192 23.26 3.15 5.55
C LYS A 192 22.44 3.47 4.30
N ILE A 193 21.76 4.61 4.27
CA ILE A 193 21.01 5.04 3.09
C ILE A 193 21.95 5.22 1.89
N PHE A 194 23.10 5.88 2.08
CA PHE A 194 24.05 6.09 0.98
C PHE A 194 24.74 4.79 0.54
N MET A 195 25.10 3.91 1.48
CA MET A 195 25.70 2.61 1.16
C MET A 195 24.70 1.66 0.46
N ALA A 196 23.39 1.91 0.60
CA ALA A 196 22.35 1.13 -0.07
C ALA A 196 22.11 1.54 -1.54
N ALA A 197 22.80 2.56 -2.07
CA ALA A 197 22.53 3.09 -3.42
C ALA A 197 22.57 2.01 -4.51
N GLU A 198 23.53 1.08 -4.45
CA GLU A 198 23.68 -0.04 -5.39
C GLU A 198 22.53 -1.08 -5.33
N ILE A 199 21.63 -0.96 -4.35
CA ILE A 199 20.49 -1.87 -4.12
C ILE A 199 19.21 -1.30 -4.77
N LEU A 200 19.22 -0.04 -5.18
CA LEU A 200 18.12 0.53 -5.95
C LEU A 200 17.87 -0.33 -7.21
N PRO A 201 16.61 -0.61 -7.55
CA PRO A 201 16.28 -1.27 -8.80
C PRO A 201 16.91 -0.50 -9.98
N PRO A 202 17.43 -1.23 -10.99
CA PRO A 202 18.04 -0.60 -12.17
C PRO A 202 17.05 0.19 -13.02
#